data_AF-A0A1G1GSV5-F1
#
_entry.id   AF-A0A1G1GSV5-F1
#
_cell.length_a   1.000
_cell.length_b   1.000
_cell.length_c   1.000
_cell.angle_alpha   90.00
_cell.angle_beta   90.00
_cell.angle_gamma   90.00
#
_symmetry.space_group_name_H-M   'P 1'
#
loop_
_entity.id
_entity.type
_entity.pdbx_description
1 polymer ?
#
loop_
_entity_poly.entity_id
_entity_poly.type
_entity_poly.pdbx_seq_one_letter_code
_entity_poly.pdbx_strand_id
1 'polypeptide(L)' 'MQGRLRNEQLTVAVRTECAHCKTPMELMIDSDLNYTVRERGCEPMIFMPDVDLLDLDDENIINAF' A
#
# COMPACT_ATOMS: atom_id res chain seq x y z
N MET A 1 16.93 16.26 1.02
CA MET A 1 17.38 15.17 0.12
C MET A 1 16.15 14.32 -0.19
N GLN A 2 15.55 14.51 -1.36
CA GLN A 2 14.29 13.85 -1.73
C GLN A 2 14.65 12.48 -2.31
N GLY A 3 14.28 11.41 -1.61
CA GLY A 3 14.56 10.04 -2.05
C GLY A 3 13.68 9.69 -3.24
N ARG A 4 14.28 9.62 -4.43
CA ARG A 4 13.58 9.14 -5.63
C ARG A 4 13.72 7.62 -5.72
N LEU A 5 12.61 6.94 -6.01
CA LEU A 5 12.63 5.51 -6.33
C LEU A 5 13.51 5.24 -7.56
N ARG A 6 14.23 4.12 -7.57
CA ARG A 6 15.27 3.81 -8.57
C ARG A 6 14.73 3.38 -9.95
N ASN A 7 13.44 3.53 -10.21
CA ASN A 7 12.75 2.95 -11.38
C ASN A 7 12.96 1.43 -11.49
N GLU A 8 13.16 0.75 -10.37
CA GLU A 8 13.28 -0.71 -10.28
C GLU A 8 11.95 -1.30 -9.81
N GLN A 9 11.73 -2.59 -10.13
CA GLN A 9 10.60 -3.34 -9.60
C GLN A 9 10.67 -3.37 -8.08
N LEU A 10 9.59 -2.92 -7.45
CA LEU A 10 9.44 -2.78 -6.03
C LEU A 10 8.43 -3.80 -5.52
N THR A 11 8.79 -4.45 -4.42
CA THR A 11 7.89 -5.32 -3.67
C THR A 11 7.84 -4.82 -2.23
N VAL A 12 6.63 -4.61 -1.72
CA VAL A 12 6.37 -4.20 -0.34
C VAL A 12 5.78 -5.37 0.43
N ALA A 13 6.34 -5.66 1.60
CA ALA A 13 5.76 -6.59 2.56
C ALA A 13 5.11 -5.80 3.70
N VAL A 14 3.81 -5.95 3.88
CA VAL A 14 3.05 -5.37 5.00
C VAL A 14 2.76 -6.47 6.00
N ARG A 15 3.31 -6.33 7.20
CA ARG A 15 3.01 -7.21 8.33
C ARG A 15 2.08 -6.48 9.28
N THR A 16 0.94 -7.09 9.55
CA THR A 16 -0.11 -6.50 10.36
C THR A 16 -0.88 -7.58 11.12
N GLU A 17 -1.90 -7.19 11.86
CA GLU A 17 -2.74 -8.08 12.65
C GLU A 17 -4.22 -7.75 12.41
N CYS A 18 -5.05 -8.78 12.30
CA CYS A 18 -6.49 -8.58 12.17
C CYS A 18 -7.07 -7.99 13.45
N ALA A 19 -7.74 -6.83 13.33
CA ALA A 19 -8.34 -6.16 14.48
C ALA A 19 -9.38 -7.02 15.22
N HIS A 20 -10.12 -7.89 14.49
CA HIS A 20 -11.18 -8.74 15.04
C HIS A 20 -10.63 -10.01 15.72
N CYS A 21 -9.82 -10.81 15.03
CA CYS A 21 -9.37 -12.13 15.52
C CYS A 21 -7.93 -12.16 16.04
N LYS A 22 -7.18 -11.05 15.93
CA LYS A 22 -5.78 -10.94 16.36
C LYS A 22 -4.82 -11.87 15.62
N THR A 23 -5.24 -12.42 14.49
CA THR A 23 -4.38 -13.26 13.66
C THR A 23 -3.35 -12.39 12.94
N PRO A 24 -2.05 -12.73 12.99
CA PRO A 24 -1.02 -12.09 12.17
C PRO A 24 -1.27 -12.30 10.68
N MET A 25 -0.96 -11.29 9.87
CA MET A 25 -1.17 -11.29 8.43
C MET A 25 0.05 -10.69 7.71
N GLU A 26 0.49 -11.31 6.62
CA GLU A 26 1.51 -10.78 5.72
C GLU A 26 0.94 -10.59 4.32
N LEU A 27 0.88 -9.33 3.87
CA LEU A 27 0.51 -8.96 2.51
C LEU A 27 1.77 -8.62 1.71
N MET A 28 1.85 -9.17 0.51
CA MET A 28 2.90 -8.85 -0.46
C MET A 28 2.27 -8.05 -1.59
N ILE A 29 2.77 -6.85 -1.85
CA ILE A 29 2.28 -5.93 -2.88
C ILE A 29 3.40 -5.70 -3.90
N ASP A 30 3.13 -5.86 -5.18
CA ASP A 30 4.09 -5.59 -6.26
C ASP A 30 3.91 -4.18 -6.86
N SER A 31 4.74 -3.86 -7.87
CA SER A 31 4.71 -2.54 -8.52
C SER A 31 3.48 -2.29 -9.37
N ASP A 32 2.77 -3.34 -9.74
CA ASP A 32 1.52 -3.27 -10.50
C ASP A 32 0.30 -3.24 -9.54
N LEU A 33 0.55 -3.09 -8.23
CA LEU A 33 -0.44 -3.10 -7.16
C LEU A 33 -1.21 -4.43 -7.04
N ASN A 34 -0.71 -5.52 -7.64
CA ASN A 34 -1.24 -6.84 -7.32
C ASN A 34 -0.81 -7.19 -5.90
N TYR A 35 -1.70 -7.87 -5.18
CA TYR A 35 -1.42 -8.32 -3.82
C TYR A 35 -1.62 -9.82 -3.68
N THR A 36 -0.83 -10.41 -2.79
CA THR A 36 -1.03 -11.78 -2.32
C THR A 36 -0.97 -11.81 -0.80
N VAL A 37 -1.78 -12.69 -0.22
CA VAL A 37 -1.83 -12.91 1.23
C VAL A 37 -1.30 -14.30 1.51
N ARG A 38 -0.38 -14.42 2.47
CA ARG A 38 0.27 -15.71 2.75
C ARG A 38 -0.59 -16.63 3.60
N GLU A 39 -1.40 -16.08 4.49
CA GLU A 39 -2.20 -16.83 5.44
C GLU A 39 -3.52 -17.32 4.82
N ARG A 40 -3.81 -18.63 4.95
CA ARG A 40 -5.09 -19.20 4.49
C ARG A 40 -6.26 -18.60 5.27
N GLY A 41 -7.32 -18.23 4.55
CA GLY A 41 -8.54 -17.67 5.13
C GLY A 41 -8.46 -16.19 5.47
N CYS A 42 -7.36 -15.51 5.13
CA CYS A 42 -7.24 -14.07 5.25
C CYS A 42 -7.68 -13.42 3.93
N GLU A 43 -8.87 -12.82 3.94
CA GLU A 43 -9.44 -12.06 2.82
C GLU A 43 -9.51 -10.58 3.22
N PRO A 44 -8.39 -9.83 3.08
CA PRO A 44 -8.38 -8.42 3.44
C PRO A 44 -9.29 -7.64 2.48
N MET A 45 -10.07 -6.72 3.03
CA MET A 45 -10.81 -5.76 2.23
C MET A 45 -9.81 -4.73 1.68
N ILE A 46 -9.56 -4.80 0.38
CA ILE A 46 -8.70 -3.83 -0.31
C ILE A 46 -9.57 -2.73 -0.89
N PHE A 47 -9.27 -1.50 -0.49
CA PHE A 47 -9.88 -0.30 -1.05
C PHE A 47 -8.80 0.49 -1.78
N MET A 48 -8.94 0.61 -3.10
CA MET A 48 -8.09 1.45 -3.92
C MET A 48 -8.92 2.68 -4.33
N PRO A 49 -8.75 3.83 -3.66
CA PRO A 49 -9.46 5.02 -4.05
C PRO A 49 -9.03 5.44 -5.44
N ASP A 50 -9.99 5.83 -6.27
CA ASP A 50 -9.70 6.58 -7.48
C ASP A 50 -9.33 8.00 -7.04
N VAL A 51 -8.04 8.33 -7.14
CA VAL A 51 -7.52 9.64 -6.75
C VAL A 51 -7.28 10.42 -8.02
N ASP A 52 -8.07 11.46 -8.25
CA ASP A 52 -7.80 12.42 -9.31
C ASP A 52 -6.60 13.29 -8.91
N LEU A 53 -5.43 12.92 -9.43
CA LEU A 53 -4.20 13.67 -9.17
C LEU A 53 -4.15 15.01 -9.91
N LEU A 54 -5.04 15.26 -10.88
CA LEU A 54 -5.09 16.51 -11.65
C LEU A 54 -5.85 17.60 -10.89
N ASP A 55 -6.82 17.20 -10.07
CA ASP A 55 -7.67 18.08 -9.25
C ASP A 55 -7.21 18.18 -7.78
N LEU A 56 -6.00 17.68 -7.46
CA LEU A 56 -5.42 17.89 -6.13
C LEU A 56 -4.95 19.35 -5.98
N ASP A 57 -5.70 20.15 -5.21
CA ASP A 57 -5.38 21.54 -4.88
C ASP A 57 -4.05 21.70 -4.12
N ASP A 58 -3.70 20.72 -3.28
CA ASP A 58 -2.44 20.73 -2.51
C ASP A 58 -1.32 20.01 -3.27
N GLU A 59 -0.14 20.65 -3.32
CA GLU A 59 1.06 20.11 -3.97
C GLU A 59 1.66 18.93 -3.18
N ASN A 60 0.94 17.82 -3.06
CA ASN A 60 1.35 16.58 -2.41
C ASN A 60 1.88 16.73 -0.95
N ILE A 61 2.10 15.60 -0.27
CA ILE A 61 2.53 15.58 1.14
C ILE A 61 3.89 16.24 1.40
N ILE A 62 4.67 16.51 0.35
CA ILE A 62 6.01 17.11 0.44
C ILE A 62 5.92 18.63 0.59
N ASN A 63 4.91 19.27 0.00
CA ASN A 63 4.76 20.73 0.06
C ASN A 63 3.65 21.19 1.01
N ALA A 64 2.95 20.25 1.66
CA ALA A 64 1.89 20.51 2.64
C ALA A 64 2.39 20.92 4.05
N PHE A 65 3.71 21.01 4.27
CA PHE A 65 4.33 21.38 5.55
C PHE A 65 5.43 22.44 5.37
#